data_AF-A0A377YR82-F1
#
_entry.id   AF-A0A377YR82-F1
#
_cell.length_a   1.000
_cell.length_b   1.000
_cell.length_c   1.000
_cell.angle_alpha   90.00
_cell.angle_beta   90.00
_cell.angle_gamma   90.00
#
_symmetry.space_group_name_H-M   'P 1'
#
loop_
_entity.id
_entity.type
_entity.pdbx_description
1 polymer ?
#
loop_
_entity_poly.entity_id
_entity_poly.type
_entity_poly.pdbx_seq_one_letter_code
_entity_poly.pdbx_strand_id
1 'polypeptide(L)'
;MFVWPLLLIGGLAFIGSWAVGANHFWVSYTLLVVAGAAMYAPYGPFFAIIPEMLPRNVAGGAMALINSMGALGSFCGSWFVGYLNGATGSPAASYIFMGVALFASVWLTLIVKPANNQNLPLGAHHA
;
A
#
# COMPACT_ATOMS: atom_id res chain seq x y z
N MET A 1 9.64 0.45 -9.84
CA MET A 1 9.84 0.72 -8.39
C MET A 1 9.55 2.20 -8.08
N PHE A 2 8.28 2.61 -8.10
CA PHE A 2 7.92 4.04 -7.92
C PHE A 2 7.00 4.31 -6.71
N VAL A 3 6.60 3.25 -5.98
CA VAL A 3 5.54 3.33 -4.96
C VAL A 3 6.09 3.55 -3.54
N TRP A 4 7.28 3.02 -3.25
CA TRP A 4 7.89 3.09 -1.92
C TRP A 4 8.08 4.51 -1.37
N PRO A 5 8.44 5.56 -2.16
CA PRO A 5 8.61 6.90 -1.61
C PRO A 5 7.27 7.49 -1.15
N LEU A 6 6.21 7.25 -1.93
CA LEU A 6 4.86 7.70 -1.60
C LEU A 6 4.33 6.98 -0.36
N LEU A 7 4.54 5.66 -0.26
CA LEU A 7 4.20 4.90 0.94
C LEU A 7 4.98 5.34 2.17
N LEU A 8 6.27 5.69 2.02
CA LEU A 8 7.09 6.20 3.11
C LEU A 8 6.60 7.57 3.59
N ILE A 9 6.32 8.49 2.68
CA ILE A 9 5.72 9.80 2.99
C ILE A 9 4.36 9.58 3.69
N GLY A 10 3.55 8.67 3.16
CA GLY A 10 2.26 8.32 3.75
C GLY A 10 2.37 7.78 5.18
N GLY A 11 3.31 6.86 5.43
CA GLY A 11 3.59 6.31 6.75
C GLY A 11 4.11 7.34 7.75
N LEU A 12 5.05 8.20 7.32
CA LEU A 12 5.58 9.29 8.13
C LEU A 12 4.51 10.32 8.48
N ALA A 13 3.70 10.73 7.49
CA ALA A 13 2.60 11.67 7.71
C ALA A 13 1.51 11.07 8.61
N PHE A 14 1.17 9.80 8.45
CA PHE A 14 0.18 9.11 9.28
C PHE A 14 0.63 8.99 10.75
N ILE A 15 1.85 8.51 11.00
CA ILE A 15 2.39 8.44 12.37
C ILE A 15 2.63 9.85 12.95
N GLY A 16 3.07 10.81 12.13
CA GLY A 16 3.20 12.20 12.52
C GLY A 16 1.87 12.79 12.99
N SER A 17 0.78 12.52 12.27
CA SER A 17 -0.57 12.94 12.69
C SER A 17 -0.97 12.35 14.03
N TRP A 18 -0.64 11.08 14.26
CA TRP A 18 -0.94 10.43 15.53
C TRP A 18 -0.09 11.01 16.67
N ALA A 19 1.19 11.28 16.44
CA ALA A 19 2.12 11.82 17.42
C ALA A 19 1.82 13.28 17.82
N VAL A 20 1.41 14.11 16.86
CA VAL A 20 0.95 15.49 17.13
C VAL A 20 -0.32 15.50 17.98
N GLY A 21 -1.17 14.49 17.81
CA GLY A 21 -2.35 14.27 18.61
C GLY A 21 -3.50 15.24 18.32
N ALA A 22 -4.58 15.13 19.11
CA ALA A 22 -5.81 15.88 18.89
C ALA A 22 -5.72 17.38 19.28
N ASN A 23 -4.68 17.76 20.02
CA ASN A 23 -4.49 19.15 20.48
C ASN A 23 -4.17 20.13 19.34
N HIS A 24 -3.70 19.63 18.19
CA HIS A 24 -3.39 20.44 17.01
C HIS A 24 -4.16 19.94 15.78
N PHE A 25 -5.48 20.09 15.82
CA PHE A 25 -6.40 19.60 14.78
C PHE A 25 -5.94 19.89 13.35
N TRP A 26 -5.62 21.15 13.02
CA TRP A 26 -5.25 21.54 11.65
C TRP A 26 -3.98 20.84 11.15
N VAL A 27 -2.99 20.66 12.02
CA VAL A 27 -1.73 19.98 11.67
C VAL A 27 -1.98 18.50 11.46
N SER A 28 -2.66 17.84 12.41
CA SER A 28 -3.02 16.43 12.33
C SER A 28 -3.90 16.14 11.11
N TYR A 29 -4.88 17.01 10.84
CA TYR A 29 -5.74 16.90 9.66
C TYR A 29 -4.96 17.03 8.35
N THR A 30 -4.09 18.04 8.23
CA THR A 30 -3.25 18.22 7.05
C THR A 30 -2.34 17.02 6.82
N LEU A 31 -1.74 16.48 7.88
CA LEU A 31 -0.92 15.27 7.82
C LEU A 31 -1.74 14.04 7.38
N LEU A 32 -2.98 13.88 7.86
CA LEU A 32 -3.88 12.81 7.40
C LEU A 32 -4.26 12.95 5.92
N VAL A 33 -4.48 14.18 5.44
CA VAL A 33 -4.76 14.44 4.02
C VAL A 33 -3.57 14.04 3.16
N VAL A 34 -2.35 14.45 3.56
CA VAL A 34 -1.11 14.06 2.87
C VAL A 34 -0.93 12.54 2.89
N ALA A 35 -1.19 11.91 4.05
CA ALA A 35 -1.09 10.46 4.18
C ALA A 35 -2.04 9.73 3.23
N GLY A 36 -3.31 10.12 3.20
CA GLY A 36 -4.30 9.56 2.28
C GLY A 36 -3.94 9.78 0.81
N ALA A 37 -3.56 11.00 0.43
CA ALA A 37 -3.17 11.31 -0.94
C ALA A 37 -1.97 10.46 -1.40
N ALA A 38 -0.93 10.34 -0.56
CA ALA A 38 0.25 9.56 -0.88
C ALA A 38 -0.03 8.06 -0.99
N MET A 39 -0.94 7.52 -0.16
CA MET A 39 -1.36 6.11 -0.24
C MET A 39 -2.13 5.80 -1.52
N TYR A 40 -3.01 6.69 -1.99
CA TYR A 40 -3.87 6.45 -3.15
C TYR A 40 -3.24 6.85 -4.50
N ALA A 41 -2.28 7.78 -4.52
CA ALA A 41 -1.59 8.20 -5.74
C ALA A 41 -1.04 7.04 -6.63
N PRO A 42 -0.40 5.99 -6.08
CA PRO A 42 0.13 4.89 -6.89
C PRO A 42 -0.92 3.86 -7.33
N TYR A 43 -2.15 3.87 -6.79
CA TYR A 43 -3.16 2.84 -7.07
C TYR A 43 -3.58 2.80 -8.55
N GLY A 44 -3.80 3.97 -9.15
CA GLY A 44 -4.19 4.06 -10.57
C GLY A 44 -3.14 3.45 -11.50
N PRO A 45 -1.87 3.92 -11.47
CA PRO A 45 -0.79 3.33 -12.26
C PRO A 45 -0.56 1.84 -11.97
N PHE A 46 -0.68 1.41 -10.71
CA PHE A 46 -0.51 0.01 -10.33
C PHE A 46 -1.54 -0.91 -11.00
N PHE A 47 -2.82 -0.54 -11.03
CA PHE A 47 -3.82 -1.37 -11.69
C PHE A 47 -3.76 -1.27 -13.22
N ALA A 48 -3.29 -0.15 -13.78
CA ALA A 48 -3.11 0.01 -15.22
C ALA A 48 -1.97 -0.85 -15.79
N ILE A 49 -0.87 -1.02 -15.03
CA ILE A 49 0.32 -1.71 -15.53
C ILE A 49 0.20 -3.25 -15.54
N ILE A 50 -0.65 -3.84 -14.68
CA ILE A 50 -0.76 -5.30 -14.55
C ILE A 50 -1.24 -5.98 -15.85
N PRO A 51 -2.31 -5.50 -16.52
CA PRO A 51 -2.73 -6.05 -17.82
C PRO A 51 -1.73 -5.81 -18.96
N GLU A 52 -0.84 -4.82 -18.82
CA GLU A 52 0.19 -4.51 -19.81
C GLU A 52 1.42 -5.41 -19.66
N MET A 53 1.77 -5.80 -18.43
CA MET A 53 2.90 -6.69 -18.14
C MET A 53 2.58 -8.18 -18.33
N LEU A 54 1.31 -8.58 -18.25
CA LEU A 54 0.91 -9.99 -18.25
C LEU A 54 0.19 -10.39 -19.55
N PRO A 55 0.41 -11.63 -20.04
CA PRO A 55 -0.38 -12.19 -21.13
C PRO A 55 -1.89 -12.18 -20.81
N ARG A 56 -2.72 -11.89 -21.83
CA ARG A 56 -4.18 -11.69 -21.67
C ARG A 56 -4.90 -12.89 -21.03
N ASN A 57 -4.37 -14.10 -21.21
CA ASN A 57 -4.94 -15.34 -20.64
C ASN A 57 -4.71 -15.50 -19.13
N VAL A 58 -3.77 -14.76 -18.53
CA VAL A 58 -3.45 -14.84 -17.08
C VAL A 58 -3.63 -13.52 -16.33
N ALA A 59 -3.73 -12.39 -17.04
CA ALA A 59 -3.92 -11.07 -16.44
C ALA A 59 -5.15 -11.00 -15.51
N GLY A 60 -6.27 -11.61 -15.91
CA GLY A 60 -7.48 -11.66 -15.08
C GLY A 60 -7.29 -12.43 -13.76
N GLY A 61 -6.59 -13.57 -13.82
CA GLY A 61 -6.29 -14.37 -12.63
C GLY A 61 -5.34 -13.65 -11.66
N ALA A 62 -4.31 -12.97 -12.19
CA ALA A 62 -3.40 -12.16 -11.39
C ALA A 62 -4.13 -11.00 -10.68
N MET A 63 -5.00 -10.28 -11.39
CA MET A 63 -5.82 -9.21 -10.82
C MET A 63 -6.77 -9.73 -9.73
N ALA A 64 -7.39 -10.90 -9.93
CA ALA A 64 -8.24 -11.54 -8.94
C ALA A 64 -7.46 -11.90 -7.66
N LEU A 65 -6.23 -12.41 -7.79
CA LEU A 65 -5.35 -12.71 -6.65
C LEU A 65 -4.99 -11.44 -5.87
N ILE A 66 -4.59 -10.37 -6.58
CA ILE A 66 -4.26 -9.06 -5.96
C ILE A 66 -5.46 -8.53 -5.16
N ASN A 67 -6.66 -8.52 -5.76
CA ASN A 67 -7.86 -8.04 -5.09
C ASN A 67 -8.21 -8.91 -3.88
N SER A 68 -8.06 -10.24 -4.00
CA SER A 68 -8.29 -11.19 -2.91
C SER A 68 -7.35 -10.95 -1.73
N MET A 69 -6.06 -10.70 -1.99
CA MET A 69 -5.10 -10.33 -0.94
C MET A 69 -5.42 -8.97 -0.31
N GLY A 70 -5.90 -8.00 -1.10
CA GLY A 70 -6.38 -6.72 -0.59
C GLY A 70 -7.60 -6.87 0.34
N ALA A 71 -8.58 -7.68 -0.06
CA ALA A 71 -9.76 -7.98 0.74
C ALA A 71 -9.40 -8.73 2.03
N LEU A 72 -8.50 -9.71 1.96
CA LEU A 72 -7.97 -10.42 3.12
C LEU A 72 -7.28 -9.47 4.10
N GLY A 73 -6.43 -8.57 3.59
CA GLY A 73 -5.78 -7.55 4.40
C GLY A 73 -6.79 -6.60 5.07
N SER A 74 -7.84 -6.20 4.35
CA SER A 74 -8.91 -5.35 4.91
C SER A 74 -9.67 -6.06 6.04
N PHE A 75 -9.97 -7.35 5.88
CA PHE A 75 -10.61 -8.15 6.91
C PHE A 75 -9.72 -8.29 8.15
N CYS A 76 -8.50 -8.80 7.98
CA CYS A 76 -7.58 -9.00 9.10
C CYS A 76 -7.22 -7.68 9.80
N GLY A 77 -7.00 -6.61 9.03
CA GLY A 77 -6.64 -5.29 9.56
C GLY A 77 -7.77 -4.69 10.39
N SER A 78 -9.00 -4.66 9.88
CA SER A 78 -10.15 -4.11 10.61
C SER A 78 -10.50 -4.93 11.85
N TRP A 79 -10.42 -6.27 11.78
CA TRP A 79 -10.61 -7.14 12.93
C TRP A 79 -9.55 -6.88 14.02
N PHE A 80 -8.26 -6.80 13.64
CA PHE A 80 -7.18 -6.57 14.60
C PHE A 80 -7.24 -5.19 15.24
N VAL A 81 -7.56 -4.15 14.45
CA VAL A 81 -7.82 -2.79 14.96
C VAL A 81 -8.98 -2.79 15.95
N GLY A 82 -10.09 -3.49 15.62
CA GLY A 82 -11.22 -3.64 16.53
C GLY A 82 -10.83 -4.33 17.84
N TYR A 83 -10.07 -5.42 17.75
CA TYR A 83 -9.55 -6.14 18.91
C TYR A 83 -8.65 -5.26 19.79
N LEU A 84 -7.68 -4.54 19.20
CA LEU A 84 -6.79 -3.64 19.93
C LEU A 84 -7.57 -2.51 20.62
N ASN A 85 -8.55 -1.92 19.94
CA ASN A 85 -9.41 -0.89 20.53
C ASN A 85 -10.21 -1.43 21.72
N GLY A 86 -10.77 -2.65 21.58
CA GLY A 86 -11.54 -3.30 22.64
C GLY A 86 -10.69 -3.72 23.84
N ALA A 87 -9.48 -4.23 23.60
CA ALA A 87 -8.58 -4.71 24.65
C ALA A 87 -7.87 -3.59 25.41
N THR A 88 -7.47 -2.52 24.70
CA THR A 88 -6.73 -1.40 25.32
C THR A 88 -7.63 -0.26 25.80
N GLY A 89 -8.89 -0.21 25.34
CA GLY A 89 -9.82 0.89 25.59
C GLY A 89 -9.42 2.21 24.92
N SER A 90 -8.39 2.22 24.07
CA SER A 90 -7.88 3.42 23.40
C SER A 90 -7.53 3.15 21.94
N PRO A 91 -7.82 4.09 21.01
CA PRO A 91 -7.39 3.97 19.62
C PRO A 91 -5.86 3.96 19.43
N ALA A 92 -5.08 4.40 20.41
CA ALA A 92 -3.65 4.64 20.25
C ALA A 92 -2.87 3.41 19.75
N ALA A 93 -3.15 2.23 20.31
CA ALA A 93 -2.50 0.99 19.89
C ALA A 93 -2.80 0.63 18.43
N SER A 94 -4.03 0.88 17.98
CA SER A 94 -4.46 0.66 16.60
C SER A 94 -3.78 1.60 15.61
N TYR A 95 -3.63 2.88 15.96
CA TYR A 95 -2.90 3.84 15.13
C TYR A 95 -1.42 3.45 14.97
N ILE A 96 -0.77 3.00 16.05
CA ILE A 96 0.60 2.49 15.98
C ILE A 96 0.68 1.26 15.06
N PHE A 97 -0.23 0.29 15.22
CA PHE A 97 -0.30 -0.89 14.37
C PHE A 97 -0.44 -0.53 12.88
N MET A 98 -1.37 0.36 12.55
CA MET A 98 -1.57 0.84 11.17
C MET A 98 -0.32 1.52 10.60
N GLY A 99 0.35 2.36 11.41
CA GLY A 99 1.61 2.99 11.02
C GLY A 99 2.73 1.97 10.76
N VAL A 100 2.90 1.01 11.66
CA VAL A 100 3.90 -0.08 11.50
C VAL A 100 3.60 -0.91 10.25
N ALA A 101 2.34 -1.21 9.96
CA ALA A 101 1.95 -1.92 8.75
C ALA A 101 2.32 -1.14 7.46
N LEU A 102 2.21 0.19 7.46
CA LEU A 102 2.66 1.02 6.34
C LEU A 102 4.17 0.97 6.15
N PHE A 103 4.95 1.02 7.23
CA PHE A 103 6.41 0.86 7.14
C PHE A 103 6.80 -0.55 6.69
N ALA A 104 6.08 -1.59 7.14
CA ALA A 104 6.28 -2.95 6.65
C ALA A 104 6.00 -3.04 5.14
N SER A 105 4.95 -2.36 4.64
CA SER A 105 4.67 -2.27 3.20
C SER A 105 5.82 -1.62 2.44
N VAL A 106 6.36 -0.49 2.91
CA VAL A 106 7.56 0.16 2.33
C VAL A 106 8.71 -0.85 2.25
N TRP A 107 9.01 -1.53 3.34
CA TRP A 107 10.10 -2.50 3.41
C TRP A 107 9.90 -3.66 2.43
N LEU A 108 8.69 -4.22 2.33
CA LEU A 108 8.36 -5.24 1.34
C LEU A 108 8.57 -4.74 -0.09
N THR A 109 8.13 -3.52 -0.42
CA THR A 109 8.32 -2.96 -1.76
C THR A 109 9.78 -2.72 -2.13
N LEU A 110 10.67 -2.51 -1.16
CA LEU A 110 12.11 -2.37 -1.39
C LEU A 110 12.79 -3.70 -1.68
N ILE A 111 12.31 -4.80 -1.10
CA ILE A 111 12.90 -6.14 -1.24
C ILE A 111 12.43 -6.85 -2.50
N VAL A 112 11.22 -6.54 -2.99
CA VAL A 112 10.69 -7.10 -4.23
C VAL A 112 11.58 -6.67 -5.40
N LYS A 113 12.34 -7.63 -5.94
CA LYS A 113 13.20 -7.41 -7.11
C LYS A 113 12.34 -7.31 -8.37
N PRO A 114 12.69 -6.43 -9.33
CA PRO A 114 12.06 -6.44 -10.64
C PRO A 114 12.31 -7.81 -11.28
N ALA A 115 11.28 -8.40 -11.89
CA ALA A 115 11.47 -9.58 -12.71
C ALA A 115 12.47 -9.22 -13.83
N ASN A 116 13.61 -9.91 -13.85
CA ASN A 116 14.67 -9.65 -14.81
C ASN A 116 14.10 -9.77 -16.23
N ASN A 117 14.31 -8.75 -17.06
CA ASN A 117 13.84 -8.70 -18.45
C ASN A 117 14.06 -10.06 -19.12
N GLN A 118 12.97 -10.76 -19.47
CA GLN A 118 13.06 -11.80 -20.47
C GLN A 118 13.60 -11.11 -21.73
N ASN A 119 14.81 -11.48 -22.12
CA ASN A 119 15.37 -11.09 -23.42
C ASN A 119 14.34 -11.51 -24.48
N LEU A 120 13.56 -10.56 -24.98
CA LEU A 120 12.73 -10.82 -26.16
C LEU A 120 13.69 -11.23 -27.28
N PRO A 121 13.58 -12.44 -27.84
CA PRO A 121 14.36 -12.77 -29.02
C PRO A 121 13.96 -11.79 -30.13
N LEU A 122 14.96 -11.09 -30.69
CA LEU A 122 14.88 -10.07 -31.75
C LEU A 122 14.40 -10.63 -33.12
N GLY A 123 13.47 -11.59 -33.14
CA GLY A 123 13.18 -12.41 -34.33
C GLY A 123 11.77 -12.32 -34.94
N ALA A 124 10.81 -11.62 -34.35
CA ALA A 124 9.40 -11.71 -34.78
C ALA A 124 8.90 -10.49 -35.60
N HIS A 125 9.77 -9.84 -36.38
CA HIS A 125 9.38 -8.71 -37.23
C HIS A 125 9.23 -9.04 -38.73
N HIS A 126 9.39 -10.29 -39.16
CA HIS A 126 9.20 -10.65 -40.56
C HIS A 126 8.61 -12.06 -40.72
N ALA A 127 7.28 -12.16 -40.82
CA ALA A 127 6.54 -13.15 -41.60
C ALA A 127 5.06 -12.76 -41.63
#